data_AF-A0A1Z8W278-F1
#
_entry.id   AF-A0A1Z8W278-F1
#
_cell.length_a   1.000
_cell.length_b   1.000
_cell.length_c   1.000
_cell.angle_alpha   90.00
_cell.angle_beta   90.00
_cell.angle_gamma   90.00
#
_symmetry.space_group_name_H-M   'P 1'
#
loop_
_entity.id
_entity.type
_entity.pdbx_description
1 polymer ?
#
loop_
_entity_poly.entity_id
_entity_poly.type
_entity_poly.pdbx_seq_one_letter_code
_entity_poly.pdbx_strand_id
1 'polypeptide(L)'
;MKKKKTIRQIVREEVAMAIQEVITELKQPTQTTKPIQEKKSFSKNSVLNDVLNETAQDGEWKTLGGSEFTSDRMNELVGRQYGDMMNTSPQQVPSSDPMSQFLNKDYREVLKKTDEKQKQKYGK
;
A
#
# COMPACT_ATOMS: atom_id res chain seq x y z
N MET A 1 -51.86 9.84 46.83
CA MET A 1 -50.84 10.49 45.96
C MET A 1 -49.46 9.83 45.96
N LYS A 2 -49.00 9.16 47.03
CA LYS A 2 -47.64 8.56 47.11
C LYS A 2 -47.39 7.41 46.12
N LYS A 3 -48.34 6.47 45.97
CA LYS A 3 -48.23 5.31 45.05
C LYS A 3 -47.98 5.69 43.58
N LYS A 4 -48.66 6.74 43.08
CA LYS A 4 -48.48 7.24 41.69
C LYS A 4 -47.07 7.81 41.46
N LYS A 5 -46.40 8.34 42.48
CA LYS A 5 -45.02 8.86 42.37
C LYS A 5 -44.00 7.71 42.31
N THR A 6 -44.20 6.68 43.12
CA THR A 6 -43.36 5.46 43.13
C THR A 6 -43.44 4.72 41.80
N ILE A 7 -44.65 4.54 41.25
CA ILE A 7 -44.83 3.89 39.94
C ILE A 7 -44.12 4.67 38.82
N ARG A 8 -44.18 6.01 38.84
CA ARG A 8 -43.46 6.83 37.86
C ARG A 8 -41.94 6.75 37.99
N GLN A 9 -41.40 6.51 39.18
CA GLN A 9 -39.96 6.32 39.37
C GLN A 9 -39.53 4.99 38.75
N ILE A 10 -40.25 3.91 39.07
CA ILE A 10 -39.98 2.57 38.53
C ILE A 10 -40.06 2.57 36.99
N VAL A 11 -41.12 3.13 36.40
CA VAL A 11 -41.27 3.20 34.94
C VAL A 11 -40.15 4.01 34.28
N ARG A 12 -39.69 5.10 34.91
CA ARG A 12 -38.57 5.89 34.36
C ARG A 12 -37.25 5.14 34.43
N GLU A 13 -37.04 4.36 35.48
CA GLU A 13 -35.82 3.58 35.67
C GLU A 13 -35.74 2.43 34.65
N GLU A 14 -36.84 1.70 34.46
CA GLU A 14 -36.99 0.65 33.43
C GLU A 14 -36.76 1.21 32.01
N VAL A 15 -37.42 2.32 31.67
CA VAL A 15 -37.28 2.95 30.35
C VAL A 15 -35.87 3.50 30.13
N ALA A 16 -35.24 4.07 31.17
CA ALA A 16 -33.87 4.56 31.07
C ALA A 16 -32.88 3.42 30.83
N MET A 17 -33.06 2.29 31.50
CA MET A 17 -32.23 1.10 31.33
C MET A 17 -32.35 0.52 29.92
N ALA A 18 -33.59 0.38 29.43
CA ALA A 18 -33.87 -0.10 28.07
C ALA A 18 -33.30 0.83 26.98
N ILE A 19 -33.42 2.15 27.16
CA ILE A 19 -32.81 3.13 26.23
C ILE A 19 -31.28 3.03 26.26
N GLN A 20 -30.69 2.84 27.44
CA GLN A 20 -29.23 2.81 27.58
C GLN A 20 -28.64 1.55 26.93
N GLU A 21 -29.29 0.39 27.08
CA GLU A 21 -28.91 -0.86 26.42
C GLU A 21 -28.97 -0.73 24.89
N VAL A 22 -30.09 -0.25 24.35
CA VAL A 22 -30.28 -0.01 22.90
C VAL A 22 -29.26 1.01 22.37
N ILE A 23 -28.99 2.09 23.11
CA ILE A 23 -27.96 3.05 22.73
C ILE A 23 -26.59 2.38 22.74
N THR A 24 -26.23 1.58 23.74
CA THR A 24 -24.93 0.92 23.80
C THR A 24 -24.74 -0.12 22.69
N GLU A 25 -25.79 -0.84 22.29
CA GLU A 25 -25.75 -1.75 21.15
C GLU A 25 -25.59 -1.00 19.82
N LEU A 26 -26.29 0.13 19.64
CA LEU A 26 -26.15 1.01 18.48
C LEU A 26 -24.80 1.75 18.45
N LYS A 27 -24.15 1.91 19.61
CA LYS A 27 -22.85 2.55 19.77
C LYS A 27 -21.67 1.58 19.64
N GLN A 28 -21.93 0.30 19.38
CA GLN A 28 -20.88 -0.57 18.86
C GLN A 28 -20.28 0.13 17.63
N PRO A 29 -18.94 0.26 17.54
CA PRO A 29 -18.32 1.00 16.47
C PRO A 29 -18.66 0.30 15.15
N THR A 30 -19.66 0.83 14.44
CA THR A 30 -19.86 0.56 13.03
C THR A 30 -18.53 0.80 12.36
N GLN A 31 -17.95 -0.31 11.88
CA GLN A 31 -16.94 -0.43 10.85
C GLN A 31 -16.06 0.80 10.71
N THR A 32 -14.79 0.67 11.11
CA THR A 32 -13.70 1.59 10.76
C THR A 32 -13.96 2.22 9.40
N THR A 33 -14.47 3.45 9.40
CA THR A 33 -14.70 4.22 8.19
C THR A 33 -13.32 4.57 7.70
N LYS A 34 -12.71 3.67 6.91
CA LYS A 34 -11.51 3.99 6.15
C LYS A 34 -11.90 5.26 5.38
N PRO A 35 -11.20 6.40 5.58
CA PRO A 35 -11.55 7.62 4.89
C PRO A 35 -11.57 7.30 3.39
N ILE A 36 -12.67 7.64 2.73
CA ILE A 36 -12.78 7.52 1.27
C ILE A 36 -11.70 8.45 0.72
N GLN A 37 -10.56 7.87 0.36
CA GLN A 37 -9.48 8.63 -0.25
C GLN A 37 -9.90 8.96 -1.66
N GLU A 38 -9.77 10.22 -2.05
CA GLU A 38 -10.02 10.66 -3.42
C GLU A 38 -9.14 9.85 -4.38
N LYS A 39 -9.74 9.26 -5.42
CA LYS A 39 -9.02 8.49 -6.43
C LYS A 39 -7.97 9.37 -7.10
N LYS A 40 -6.70 9.02 -6.94
CA LYS A 40 -5.58 9.74 -7.55
C LYS A 40 -5.27 9.18 -8.94
N SER A 41 -4.82 10.06 -9.84
CA SER A 41 -4.33 9.68 -11.16
C SER A 41 -2.80 9.69 -11.15
N PHE A 42 -2.20 8.51 -11.21
CA PHE A 42 -0.74 8.34 -11.23
C PHE A 42 -0.20 8.14 -12.65
N SER A 43 -1.06 7.64 -13.55
CA SER A 43 -0.73 7.23 -14.91
C SER A 43 -1.84 7.64 -15.89
N LYS A 44 -1.54 7.59 -17.19
CA LYS A 44 -2.55 7.74 -18.26
C LYS A 44 -3.43 6.49 -18.42
N ASN A 45 -3.05 5.36 -17.81
CA ASN A 45 -3.80 4.11 -17.88
C ASN A 45 -4.78 4.02 -16.70
N SER A 46 -6.08 3.91 -17.02
CA SER A 46 -7.16 3.82 -16.02
C SER A 46 -7.06 2.58 -15.15
N VAL A 47 -6.77 1.42 -15.73
CA VAL A 47 -6.66 0.14 -14.99
C VAL A 47 -5.54 0.20 -13.97
N LEU A 48 -4.40 0.78 -14.36
CA LEU A 48 -3.27 0.95 -13.44
C LEU A 48 -3.65 1.86 -12.25
N ASN A 49 -4.35 2.95 -12.52
CA ASN A 49 -4.80 3.85 -11.45
C ASN A 49 -5.80 3.17 -10.52
N ASP A 50 -6.72 2.36 -11.04
CA ASP A 50 -7.67 1.63 -10.19
C ASP A 50 -6.96 0.65 -9.26
N VAL A 51 -6.04 -0.18 -9.78
CA VAL A 51 -5.25 -1.12 -8.97
C VAL A 51 -4.41 -0.39 -7.91
N LEU A 52 -3.78 0.74 -8.28
CA LEU A 52 -2.98 1.52 -7.34
C LEU A 52 -3.82 2.14 -6.22
N ASN A 53 -5.00 2.66 -6.55
CA ASN A 53 -5.90 3.24 -5.55
C ASN A 53 -6.45 2.16 -4.62
N GLU A 54 -6.81 0.97 -5.14
CA GLU A 54 -7.26 -0.18 -4.35
C GLU A 54 -6.15 -0.66 -3.41
N THR A 55 -4.95 -0.88 -3.94
CA THR A 55 -3.79 -1.32 -3.14
C THR A 55 -3.47 -0.32 -2.02
N ALA A 56 -3.51 0.97 -2.31
CA ALA A 56 -3.21 2.02 -1.33
C ALA A 56 -4.24 2.06 -0.17
N GLN A 57 -5.49 1.67 -0.42
CA GLN A 57 -6.57 1.75 0.56
C GLN A 57 -6.52 0.63 1.60
N ASP A 58 -6.05 -0.56 1.22
CA ASP A 58 -6.06 -1.70 2.12
C ASP A 58 -4.85 -1.81 3.03
N GLY A 59 -3.74 -1.15 2.69
CA GLY A 59 -2.56 -1.08 3.56
C GLY A 59 -1.85 -2.42 3.77
N GLU A 60 -2.41 -3.54 3.29
CA GLU A 60 -1.81 -4.88 3.31
C GLU A 60 -0.46 -4.91 2.60
N TRP A 61 -0.30 -4.07 1.57
CA TRP A 61 0.96 -3.91 0.85
C TRP A 61 2.13 -3.57 1.77
N LYS A 62 1.88 -2.91 2.91
CA LYS A 62 2.92 -2.48 3.84
C LYS A 62 3.71 -3.64 4.40
N THR A 63 3.10 -4.80 4.58
CA THR A 63 3.71 -5.96 5.26
C THR A 63 3.90 -7.17 4.34
N LEU A 64 3.71 -7.03 3.02
CA LEU A 64 3.90 -8.12 2.05
C LEU A 64 5.31 -8.76 2.10
N GLY A 65 6.32 -8.06 2.64
CA GLY A 65 7.68 -8.57 2.88
C GLY A 65 7.93 -9.12 4.30
N GLY A 66 6.88 -9.47 5.04
CA GLY A 66 6.94 -9.99 6.42
C GLY A 66 7.11 -8.93 7.51
N SER A 67 7.37 -7.66 7.17
CA SER A 67 7.34 -6.51 8.09
C SER A 67 7.12 -5.23 7.31
N GLU A 68 6.78 -4.13 8.02
CA GLU A 68 6.47 -2.86 7.39
C GLU A 68 7.65 -2.30 6.56
N PHE A 69 7.35 -1.78 5.38
CA PHE A 69 8.29 -1.03 4.54
C PHE A 69 8.60 0.34 5.17
N THR A 70 9.64 0.41 6.01
CA THR A 70 10.13 1.66 6.62
C THR A 70 11.50 2.06 6.07
N SER A 71 11.85 3.34 6.17
CA SER A 71 13.15 3.87 5.71
C SER A 71 14.34 3.19 6.36
N ASP A 72 14.25 2.91 7.66
CA ASP A 72 15.32 2.22 8.41
C ASP A 72 15.54 0.79 7.92
N ARG A 73 14.50 0.17 7.39
CA ARG A 73 14.51 -1.20 6.89
C ARG A 73 14.84 -1.31 5.41
N MET A 74 14.97 -0.19 4.69
CA MET A 74 15.31 -0.21 3.27
C MET A 74 16.67 -0.89 3.02
N ASN A 75 17.65 -0.68 3.91
CA ASN A 75 18.95 -1.36 3.82
C ASN A 75 18.83 -2.89 3.99
N GLU A 76 17.94 -3.35 4.88
CA GLU A 76 17.69 -4.79 5.07
C GLU A 76 16.97 -5.40 3.86
N LEU A 77 15.98 -4.71 3.30
CA LEU A 77 15.22 -5.17 2.13
C LEU A 77 16.09 -5.24 0.88
N VAL A 78 16.83 -4.17 0.59
CA VAL A 78 17.77 -4.16 -0.54
C VAL A 78 18.87 -5.19 -0.29
N GLY A 79 19.44 -5.24 0.91
CA GLY A 79 20.48 -6.20 1.27
C GLY A 79 20.05 -7.65 1.12
N ARG A 80 18.83 -8.03 1.53
CA ARG A 80 18.31 -9.39 1.37
C ARG A 80 17.97 -9.70 -0.09
N GLN A 81 17.21 -8.83 -0.76
CA GLN A 81 16.74 -9.11 -2.11
C GLN A 81 17.87 -9.06 -3.16
N TYR A 82 18.77 -8.09 -3.07
CA TYR A 82 19.96 -8.04 -3.93
C TYR A 82 21.05 -8.99 -3.48
N GLY A 83 21.23 -9.19 -2.17
CA GLY A 83 22.23 -10.11 -1.63
C GLY A 83 21.94 -11.56 -2.01
N ASP A 84 20.69 -12.01 -1.93
CA ASP A 84 20.30 -13.35 -2.35
C ASP A 84 20.37 -13.51 -3.89
N MET A 85 20.02 -12.47 -4.64
CA MET A 85 20.15 -12.45 -6.10
C MET A 85 21.61 -12.43 -6.58
N MET A 86 22.55 -11.90 -5.79
CA MET A 86 23.98 -11.86 -6.11
C MET A 86 24.76 -13.05 -5.54
N ASN A 87 24.29 -13.68 -4.46
CA ASN A 87 24.91 -14.88 -3.87
C ASN A 87 24.44 -16.17 -4.52
N THR A 88 23.24 -16.21 -5.09
CA THR A 88 22.91 -17.23 -6.08
C THR A 88 23.76 -16.93 -7.32
N SER A 89 24.67 -17.86 -7.63
CA SER A 89 25.67 -17.76 -8.70
C SER A 89 25.11 -17.09 -9.96
N PRO A 90 25.88 -16.32 -10.74
CA PRO A 90 25.36 -15.65 -11.94
C PRO A 90 24.70 -16.70 -12.82
N GLN A 91 23.37 -16.75 -12.75
CA GLN A 91 22.59 -17.73 -13.47
C GLN A 91 22.86 -17.40 -14.93
N GLN A 92 23.52 -18.32 -15.64
CA GLN A 92 23.71 -18.20 -17.07
C GLN A 92 22.32 -18.20 -17.67
N VAL A 93 21.81 -17.00 -17.89
CA VAL A 93 20.48 -16.74 -18.40
C VAL A 93 20.42 -17.43 -19.77
N PRO A 94 19.54 -18.42 -19.99
CA PRO A 94 19.50 -19.16 -21.24
C PRO A 94 19.36 -18.16 -22.39
N SER A 95 20.16 -18.29 -23.46
CA SER A 95 20.17 -17.28 -24.55
C SER A 95 18.82 -17.15 -25.26
N SER A 96 17.88 -18.07 -25.02
CA SER A 96 16.51 -18.07 -25.52
C SER A 96 15.54 -17.22 -24.69
N ASP A 97 15.89 -16.82 -23.46
CA ASP A 97 15.04 -15.94 -22.65
C ASP A 97 15.13 -14.49 -23.18
N PRO A 98 14.00 -13.83 -23.47
CA PRO A 98 13.95 -12.41 -23.86
C PRO A 98 14.74 -11.49 -22.93
N MET A 99 14.81 -11.78 -21.63
CA MET A 99 15.58 -10.99 -20.66
C MET A 99 17.09 -11.08 -20.92
N SER A 100 17.59 -12.25 -21.32
CA SER A 100 19.00 -12.49 -21.66
C SER A 100 19.46 -11.66 -22.83
N GLN A 101 18.56 -11.39 -23.80
CA GLN A 101 18.86 -10.52 -24.93
C GLN A 101 19.10 -9.08 -24.50
N PHE A 102 18.48 -8.63 -23.40
CA PHE A 102 18.74 -7.30 -22.84
C PHE A 102 20.06 -7.25 -22.07
N LEU A 103 20.39 -8.28 -21.30
CA LEU A 103 21.61 -8.28 -20.49
C LEU A 103 22.88 -8.49 -21.32
N ASN A 104 22.82 -9.34 -22.34
CA ASN A 104 23.99 -9.70 -23.16
C ASN A 104 24.16 -8.79 -24.41
N LYS A 105 23.33 -7.76 -24.59
CA LYS A 105 23.44 -6.87 -25.74
C LYS A 105 24.68 -5.96 -25.62
N ASP A 106 25.37 -5.74 -26.73
CA ASP A 106 26.45 -4.75 -26.77
C ASP A 106 25.87 -3.32 -26.81
N TYR A 107 25.80 -2.67 -25.65
CA TYR A 107 25.34 -1.29 -25.52
C TYR A 107 26.40 -0.24 -25.85
N ARG A 108 27.63 -0.61 -26.21
CA ARG A 108 28.72 0.36 -26.44
C ARG A 108 28.35 1.41 -27.49
N GLU A 109 27.64 1.01 -28.54
CA GLU A 109 27.20 1.94 -29.58
C GLU A 109 26.17 2.95 -29.04
N VAL A 110 25.22 2.49 -28.25
CA VAL A 110 24.21 3.36 -27.62
C VAL A 110 24.87 4.33 -26.64
N LEU A 111 25.82 3.86 -25.86
CA LEU A 111 26.60 4.69 -24.93
C LEU A 111 27.42 5.74 -25.69
N LYS A 112 28.14 5.34 -26.75
CA LYS A 112 28.86 6.27 -27.63
C LYS A 112 27.95 7.35 -28.21
N LYS A 113 26.78 6.97 -28.74
CA LYS A 113 25.79 7.93 -29.27
C LYS A 113 25.23 8.85 -28.19
N THR A 114 25.08 8.34 -26.97
CA THR A 114 24.65 9.14 -25.81
C THR A 114 25.72 10.16 -25.44
N ASP A 115 26.99 9.77 -25.44
CA ASP A 115 28.13 10.64 -25.18
C ASP A 115 28.30 11.70 -26.29
N GLU A 116 28.15 11.32 -27.56
CA GLU A 116 28.16 12.23 -28.71
C GLU A 116 27.03 13.26 -28.60
N LYS A 117 25.82 12.82 -28.25
CA LYS A 117 24.66 13.69 -28.07
C LYS A 117 24.79 14.61 -26.86
N GLN A 118 25.35 14.11 -25.75
CA GLN A 118 25.72 14.91 -24.59
C GLN A 118 26.73 15.99 -24.97
N LYS A 119 27.78 15.63 -25.72
CA LYS A 119 28.78 16.58 -26.25
C LYS A 119 28.18 17.59 -27.22
N GLN A 120 27.25 17.20 -28.10
CA GLN A 120 26.54 18.15 -28.96
C GLN A 120 25.63 19.11 -28.18
N LYS A 121 25.02 18.64 -27.08
CA LYS A 121 24.06 19.43 -26.29
C LYS A 121 24.72 20.34 -25.27
N TYR A 122 25.86 19.92 -24.72
CA TYR A 122 26.56 20.62 -23.63
C TYR A 122 28.00 21.04 -23.98
N GLY A 123 28.49 20.69 -25.18
CA GLY A 123 29.79 21.09 -25.68
C GLY A 123 29.77 22.42 -26.42
N LYS A 124 30.62 23.32 -25.94
CA LYS A 124 31.35 24.31 -26.75
C LYS A 124 32.21 23.60 -27.81
#